data_AF-A0A9P9MKR3-F1
#
_entry.id   AF-A0A9P9MKR3-F1
#
_cell.length_a   1.000
_cell.length_b   1.000
_cell.length_c   1.000
_cell.angle_alpha   90.00
_cell.angle_beta   90.00
_cell.angle_gamma   90.00
#
_symmetry.space_group_name_H-M   'P 1'
#
loop_
_entity.id
_entity.type
_entity.pdbx_description
1 polymer ?
#
loop_
_entity_poly.entity_id
_entity_poly.type
_entity_poly.pdbx_seq_one_letter_code
_entity_poly.pdbx_strand_id
1 'polypeptide(L)'
;MAAIQVVQGFSQFNRALIYVSAILAPAQAVSGIGHTGLSNFGFLAYNWYTQVIWFRAASNQQLSALALVAVHANTTLAFAYLGGIFSGNRIMAVFLSLGAMGVLWLNNATAWISWKTGQQQGYGQWQFFFFGWRTLSHGWHKFIMIWQISNSLESFGLSVLCIFLAIRAAVRDRDANKKRFKWWHRAPAIPIGGVAMAFVLCPYIVWIELIIRRNRIVSETDWIAVYVFIGQVALLFLPDIGKGLKVKAAAVAAAAAAAFSGSFNAAAAC
;
A
#
# COMPACT_ATOMS: atom_id res chain seq x y z
N MET A 1 6.23 33.90 -8.52
CA MET A 1 6.04 32.64 -9.28
C MET A 1 4.56 32.35 -9.42
N ALA A 2 4.10 32.03 -10.63
CA ALA A 2 2.75 31.54 -10.87
C ALA A 2 2.54 30.14 -10.24
N ALA A 3 1.29 29.72 -10.08
CA ALA A 3 0.97 28.36 -9.66
C ALA A 3 1.46 27.37 -10.73
N ILE A 4 2.02 26.23 -10.31
CA ILE A 4 2.48 25.17 -11.20
C ILE A 4 1.40 24.10 -11.25
N GLN A 5 0.66 24.04 -12.36
CA GLN A 5 -0.29 22.96 -12.62
C GLN A 5 0.48 21.67 -12.92
N VAL A 6 0.21 20.62 -12.15
CA VAL A 6 0.78 19.28 -12.39
C VAL A 6 -0.34 18.28 -12.68
N VAL A 7 0.05 17.05 -13.06
CA VAL A 7 -0.88 15.94 -13.30
C VAL A 7 -1.88 15.76 -12.14
N GLN A 8 -3.06 15.23 -12.47
CA GLN A 8 -4.11 14.91 -11.51
C GLN A 8 -3.61 13.92 -10.43
N GLY A 9 -4.27 13.91 -9.27
CA GLY A 9 -3.99 12.93 -8.20
C GLY A 9 -2.99 13.40 -7.14
N PHE A 10 -2.57 14.66 -7.20
CA PHE A 10 -1.78 15.32 -6.16
C PHE A 10 -2.55 16.44 -5.47
N SER A 11 -3.86 16.52 -5.66
CA SER A 11 -4.72 17.43 -4.91
C SER A 11 -4.57 17.21 -3.41
N GLN A 12 -4.92 18.21 -2.59
CA GLN A 12 -4.89 18.08 -1.13
C GLN A 12 -5.71 16.87 -0.66
N PHE A 13 -6.82 16.58 -1.32
CA PHE A 13 -7.66 15.43 -1.00
C PHE A 13 -6.95 14.10 -1.30
N ASN A 14 -6.36 13.93 -2.50
CA ASN A 14 -5.63 12.71 -2.84
C ASN A 14 -4.42 12.48 -1.91
N ARG A 15 -3.70 13.55 -1.53
CA ARG A 15 -2.58 13.43 -0.57
C ARG A 15 -3.05 13.02 0.82
N ALA A 16 -4.17 13.58 1.29
CA ALA A 16 -4.78 13.16 2.54
C ALA A 16 -5.14 11.65 2.52
N LEU A 17 -5.68 11.14 1.41
CA LEU A 17 -5.94 9.71 1.25
C LEU A 17 -4.66 8.87 1.33
N ILE A 18 -3.57 9.31 0.68
CA ILE A 18 -2.27 8.65 0.78
C ILE A 18 -1.77 8.61 2.24
N TYR A 19 -1.84 9.74 2.96
CA TYR A 19 -1.38 9.82 4.35
C TYR A 19 -2.21 8.94 5.28
N VAL A 20 -3.54 9.00 5.15
CA VAL A 20 -4.46 8.15 5.93
C VAL A 20 -4.22 6.69 5.63
N SER A 21 -4.04 6.32 4.36
CA SER A 21 -3.71 4.95 3.94
C SER A 21 -2.43 4.43 4.62
N ALA A 22 -1.37 5.25 4.63
CA ALA A 22 -0.09 4.88 5.23
C ALA A 22 -0.17 4.79 6.77
N ILE A 23 -0.90 5.70 7.42
CA ILE A 23 -1.12 5.67 8.88
C ILE A 23 -1.95 4.45 9.29
N LEU A 24 -2.95 4.07 8.49
CA LEU A 24 -3.82 2.93 8.77
C LEU A 24 -3.25 1.58 8.31
N ALA A 25 -2.06 1.54 7.70
CA ALA A 25 -1.42 0.31 7.23
C ALA A 25 -1.26 -0.78 8.31
N PRO A 26 -0.93 -0.47 9.60
CA PRO A 26 -0.90 -1.48 10.66
C PRO A 26 -2.29 -2.03 10.98
N ALA A 27 -3.32 -1.19 10.94
CA ALA A 27 -4.70 -1.62 11.13
C ALA A 27 -5.10 -2.61 10.04
N GLN A 28 -4.70 -2.30 8.80
CA GLN A 28 -4.89 -3.17 7.65
C GLN A 28 -4.17 -4.51 7.85
N ALA A 29 -2.91 -4.49 8.26
CA ALA A 29 -2.12 -5.69 8.53
C ALA A 29 -2.80 -6.60 9.56
N VAL A 30 -3.25 -6.03 10.68
CA VAL A 30 -3.92 -6.77 11.76
C VAL A 30 -5.29 -7.31 11.30
N SER A 31 -6.05 -6.54 10.52
CA SER A 31 -7.34 -6.97 9.96
C SER A 31 -7.20 -8.12 8.96
N GLY A 32 -6.08 -8.18 8.25
CA GLY A 32 -5.79 -9.25 7.29
C GLY A 32 -5.45 -10.60 7.91
N ILE A 33 -4.95 -10.62 9.16
CA ILE A 33 -4.53 -11.86 9.83
C ILE A 33 -5.73 -12.80 10.06
N GLY A 34 -5.74 -13.92 9.34
CA GLY A 34 -6.75 -14.98 9.50
C GLY A 34 -8.09 -14.70 8.84
N HIS A 35 -8.22 -13.59 8.10
CA HIS A 35 -9.37 -13.29 7.23
C HIS A 35 -9.10 -13.73 5.79
N THR A 36 -10.10 -14.35 5.14
CA THR A 36 -9.96 -14.85 3.76
C THR A 36 -10.51 -13.89 2.71
N GLY A 37 -10.95 -12.70 3.12
CA GLY A 37 -11.54 -11.68 2.25
C GLY A 37 -10.53 -11.03 1.28
N LEU A 38 -11.08 -10.32 0.29
CA LEU A 38 -10.34 -9.62 -0.77
C LEU A 38 -9.89 -8.20 -0.39
N SER A 39 -10.12 -7.76 0.84
CA SER A 39 -9.86 -6.38 1.30
C SER A 39 -8.44 -5.89 1.00
N ASN A 40 -7.46 -6.78 1.12
CA ASN A 40 -6.06 -6.46 0.84
C ASN A 40 -5.71 -6.37 -0.65
N PHE A 41 -6.52 -6.96 -1.53
CA PHE A 41 -6.38 -6.71 -2.97
C PHE A 41 -6.83 -5.30 -3.35
N GLY A 42 -7.90 -4.79 -2.74
CA GLY A 42 -8.33 -3.40 -2.96
C GLY A 42 -7.23 -2.41 -2.57
N PHE A 43 -6.59 -2.65 -1.43
CA PHE A 43 -5.45 -1.86 -0.97
C PHE A 43 -4.24 -1.94 -1.91
N LEU A 44 -3.90 -3.16 -2.35
CA LEU A 44 -2.83 -3.34 -3.33
C LEU A 44 -3.15 -2.66 -4.67
N ALA A 45 -4.40 -2.75 -5.14
CA ALA A 45 -4.86 -2.11 -6.37
C ALA A 45 -4.81 -0.58 -6.30
N TYR A 46 -5.22 0.01 -5.18
CA TYR A 46 -5.07 1.45 -4.92
C TYR A 46 -3.60 1.88 -5.05
N ASN A 47 -2.70 1.18 -4.37
CA ASN A 47 -1.27 1.51 -4.40
C ASN A 47 -0.66 1.35 -5.80
N TRP A 48 -1.01 0.29 -6.53
CA TRP A 48 -0.59 0.13 -7.92
C TRP A 48 -1.12 1.25 -8.81
N TYR A 49 -2.39 1.61 -8.68
CA TYR A 49 -3.01 2.66 -9.47
C TYR A 49 -2.29 4.00 -9.27
N THR A 50 -2.10 4.42 -8.01
CA THR A 50 -1.38 5.66 -7.69
C THR A 50 0.06 5.60 -8.20
N GLN A 51 0.75 4.48 -7.99
CA GLN A 51 2.15 4.37 -8.39
C GLN A 51 2.36 4.38 -9.91
N VAL A 52 1.44 3.79 -10.67
CA VAL A 52 1.47 3.81 -12.14
C VAL A 52 1.25 5.23 -12.67
N ILE A 53 0.33 6.00 -12.08
CA ILE A 53 0.14 7.41 -12.46
C ILE A 53 1.42 8.20 -12.22
N TRP A 54 2.03 8.02 -11.06
CA TRP A 54 3.26 8.72 -10.71
C TRP A 54 4.42 8.34 -11.63
N PHE A 55 4.56 7.05 -11.94
CA PHE A 55 5.57 6.56 -12.86
C PHE A 55 5.42 7.18 -14.26
N ARG A 56 4.19 7.18 -14.79
CA ARG A 56 3.90 7.80 -16.10
C ARG A 56 4.18 9.29 -16.09
N ALA A 57 3.75 10.00 -15.05
CA ALA A 57 4.01 11.42 -14.91
C ALA A 57 5.50 11.75 -14.79
N ALA A 58 6.28 10.94 -14.06
CA ALA A 58 7.73 11.09 -13.97
C ALA A 58 8.39 10.85 -15.33
N SER A 59 7.98 9.79 -16.03
CA SER A 59 8.53 9.40 -17.34
C SER A 59 8.26 10.47 -18.40
N ASN A 60 7.09 11.11 -18.34
CA ASN A 60 6.69 12.18 -19.25
C ASN A 60 7.12 13.58 -18.77
N GLN A 61 7.90 13.70 -17.68
CA GLN A 61 8.36 14.97 -17.10
C GLN A 61 7.22 15.94 -16.71
N GLN A 62 6.06 15.40 -16.30
CA GLN A 62 4.86 16.15 -15.93
C GLN A 62 4.75 16.45 -14.42
N LEU A 63 5.78 16.09 -13.64
CA LEU A 63 5.80 16.29 -12.19
C LEU A 63 6.25 17.69 -11.78
N SER A 64 7.06 18.38 -12.59
CA SER A 64 7.67 19.66 -12.19
C SER A 64 8.31 19.56 -10.78
N ALA A 65 8.12 20.56 -9.91
CA ALA A 65 8.66 20.59 -8.54
C ALA A 65 8.26 19.38 -7.67
N LEU A 66 7.23 18.63 -8.05
CA LEU A 66 6.82 17.38 -7.40
C LEU A 66 7.86 16.26 -7.58
N ALA A 67 8.81 16.40 -8.51
CA ALA A 67 9.96 15.51 -8.63
C ALA A 67 10.86 15.52 -7.37
N LEU A 68 10.78 16.57 -6.54
CA LEU A 68 11.41 16.60 -5.21
C LEU A 68 10.67 15.71 -4.21
N VAL A 69 9.34 15.57 -4.36
CA VAL A 69 8.49 14.73 -3.48
C VAL A 69 8.68 13.24 -3.77
N ALA A 70 8.89 12.85 -5.03
CA ALA A 70 8.99 11.44 -5.43
C ALA A 70 10.07 10.66 -4.65
N VAL A 71 11.19 11.30 -4.32
CA VAL A 71 12.27 10.70 -3.52
C VAL A 71 11.82 10.44 -2.07
N HIS A 72 10.97 11.28 -1.50
CA HIS A 72 10.49 11.16 -0.11
C HIS A 72 9.26 10.25 0.02
N ALA A 73 8.44 10.19 -1.03
CA ALA A 73 7.30 9.30 -1.09
C ALA A 73 7.71 7.82 -1.07
N ASN A 74 8.96 7.49 -1.46
CA ASN A 74 9.44 6.12 -1.48
C ASN A 74 9.40 5.45 -0.09
N THR A 75 9.96 6.11 0.92
CA THR A 75 9.96 5.67 2.32
C THR A 75 8.55 5.73 2.94
N THR A 76 7.78 6.77 2.63
CA THR A 76 6.43 6.95 3.21
C THR A 76 5.46 5.87 2.73
N LEU A 77 5.50 5.55 1.44
CA LEU A 77 4.60 4.60 0.82
C LEU A 77 5.02 3.14 1.04
N ALA A 78 6.31 2.88 1.29
CA ALA A 78 6.80 1.53 1.58
C ALA A 78 6.07 0.89 2.78
N PHE A 79 5.81 1.66 3.84
CA PHE A 79 5.04 1.19 4.99
C PHE A 79 3.59 0.86 4.64
N ALA A 80 2.97 1.67 3.77
CA ALA A 80 1.64 1.38 3.26
C ALA A 80 1.66 0.02 2.55
N TYR A 81 2.59 -0.19 1.62
CA TYR A 81 2.69 -1.40 0.80
C TYR A 81 2.84 -2.68 1.62
N LEU A 82 3.60 -2.65 2.71
CA LEU A 82 3.77 -3.80 3.61
C LEU A 82 2.50 -4.13 4.40
N GLY A 83 1.70 -3.13 4.77
CA GLY A 83 0.44 -3.33 5.49
C GLY A 83 -0.57 -4.20 4.72
N GLY A 84 -0.52 -4.14 3.39
CA GLY A 84 -1.41 -4.89 2.49
C GLY A 84 -1.06 -6.37 2.32
N ILE A 85 0.04 -6.88 2.90
CA ILE A 85 0.53 -8.25 2.61
C ILE A 85 -0.26 -9.34 3.36
N PHE A 86 -0.80 -9.03 4.53
CA PHE A 86 -1.27 -10.04 5.48
C PHE A 86 -2.61 -10.65 5.07
N SER A 87 -2.68 -11.94 4.73
CA SER A 87 -3.96 -12.62 4.46
C SER A 87 -4.09 -13.94 5.22
N GLY A 88 -5.33 -14.36 5.52
CA GLY A 88 -5.66 -15.70 5.99
C GLY A 88 -5.59 -16.79 4.91
N ASN A 89 -5.42 -16.43 3.63
CA ASN A 89 -5.24 -17.36 2.51
C ASN A 89 -3.76 -17.36 2.03
N ARG A 90 -3.13 -18.53 1.93
CA ARG A 90 -1.72 -18.68 1.53
C ARG A 90 -1.43 -18.15 0.13
N ILE A 91 -2.26 -18.53 -0.84
CA ILE A 91 -2.11 -18.11 -2.24
C ILE A 91 -2.25 -16.58 -2.34
N MET A 92 -3.25 -16.05 -1.62
CA MET A 92 -3.49 -14.61 -1.52
C MET A 92 -2.27 -13.88 -0.92
N ALA A 93 -1.73 -14.35 0.19
CA ALA A 93 -0.56 -13.76 0.82
C ALA A 93 0.67 -13.78 -0.11
N VAL A 94 0.88 -14.83 -0.91
CA VAL A 94 1.94 -14.85 -1.94
C VAL A 94 1.73 -13.76 -2.98
N PHE A 95 0.53 -13.66 -3.56
CA PHE A 95 0.22 -12.61 -4.54
C PHE A 95 0.33 -11.19 -3.95
N LEU A 96 -0.11 -10.99 -2.71
CA LEU A 96 -0.02 -9.70 -2.04
C LEU A 96 1.44 -9.31 -1.75
N SER A 97 2.28 -10.26 -1.30
CA SER A 97 3.71 -10.03 -1.12
C SER A 97 4.42 -9.66 -2.43
N LEU A 98 4.18 -10.43 -3.50
CA LEU A 98 4.79 -10.17 -4.82
C LEU A 98 4.27 -8.86 -5.42
N GLY A 99 2.98 -8.58 -5.25
CA GLY A 99 2.37 -7.32 -5.66
C GLY A 99 2.99 -6.13 -4.95
N ALA A 100 3.13 -6.19 -3.62
CA ALA A 100 3.77 -5.14 -2.83
C ALA A 100 5.23 -4.91 -3.23
N MET A 101 5.98 -6.00 -3.51
CA MET A 101 7.33 -5.90 -4.07
C MET A 101 7.35 -5.16 -5.41
N GLY A 102 6.41 -5.44 -6.31
CA GLY A 102 6.30 -4.74 -7.58
C GLY A 102 6.02 -3.24 -7.42
N VAL A 103 5.15 -2.85 -6.48
CA VAL A 103 4.90 -1.42 -6.20
C VAL A 103 6.15 -0.74 -5.62
N LEU A 104 6.87 -1.40 -4.71
CA LEU A 104 8.14 -0.89 -4.16
C LEU A 104 9.15 -0.60 -5.28
N TRP A 105 9.30 -1.51 -6.23
CA TRP A 105 10.22 -1.34 -7.36
C TRP A 105 9.78 -0.22 -8.29
N LEU A 106 8.49 -0.15 -8.61
CA LEU A 106 7.95 0.92 -9.45
C LEU A 106 8.11 2.29 -8.79
N ASN A 107 7.96 2.36 -7.46
CA ASN A 107 8.20 3.57 -6.69
C ASN A 107 9.67 4.00 -6.71
N ASN A 108 10.57 3.05 -6.51
CA ASN A 108 12.00 3.31 -6.60
C ASN A 108 12.42 3.78 -8.00
N ALA A 109 11.88 3.17 -9.05
CA ALA A 109 12.11 3.60 -10.44
C ALA A 109 11.57 5.01 -10.70
N THR A 110 10.36 5.31 -10.22
CA THR A 110 9.72 6.64 -10.34
C THR A 110 10.59 7.72 -9.69
N ALA A 111 11.15 7.45 -8.51
CA ALA A 111 12.03 8.37 -7.80
C ALA A 111 13.36 8.58 -8.54
N TRP A 112 13.97 7.52 -9.10
CA TRP A 112 15.18 7.64 -9.92
C TRP A 112 14.97 8.44 -11.21
N ILE A 113 13.83 8.23 -11.89
CA ILE A 113 13.46 9.02 -13.07
C ILE A 113 13.27 10.48 -12.66
N SER A 114 12.50 10.73 -11.59
CA SER A 114 12.24 12.08 -11.09
C SER A 114 13.53 12.82 -10.72
N TRP A 115 14.47 12.12 -10.08
CA TRP A 115 15.81 12.66 -9.83
C TRP A 115 16.54 12.96 -11.15
N LYS A 116 16.73 11.96 -12.01
CA LYS A 116 17.57 12.08 -13.20
C LYS A 116 17.07 13.12 -14.20
N THR A 117 15.76 13.19 -14.44
CA THR A 117 15.19 14.03 -15.52
C THR A 117 14.37 15.20 -14.99
N GLY A 118 13.57 14.99 -13.94
CA GLY A 118 12.67 16.01 -13.40
C GLY A 118 13.41 17.11 -12.63
N GLN A 119 14.24 16.74 -11.65
CA GLN A 119 14.87 17.70 -10.74
C GLN A 119 15.82 18.69 -11.41
N GLN A 120 16.44 18.31 -12.52
CA GLN A 120 17.39 19.17 -13.22
C GLN A 120 16.74 20.44 -13.77
N GLN A 121 15.44 20.39 -14.09
CA GLN A 121 14.67 21.55 -14.56
C GLN A 121 14.47 22.60 -13.46
N GLY A 122 14.59 22.20 -12.19
CA GLY A 122 14.31 23.03 -11.02
C GLY A 122 15.50 23.81 -10.46
N TYR A 123 16.67 23.73 -11.09
CA TYR A 123 17.88 24.34 -10.55
C TYR A 123 17.77 25.85 -10.39
N GLY A 124 18.10 26.33 -9.20
CA GLY A 124 18.00 27.74 -8.82
C GLY A 124 16.57 28.23 -8.58
N GLN A 125 15.54 27.40 -8.81
CA GLN A 125 14.14 27.81 -8.74
C GLN A 125 13.35 27.06 -7.68
N TRP A 126 13.44 25.74 -7.66
CA TRP A 126 12.63 24.93 -6.75
C TRP A 126 13.18 24.96 -5.34
N GLN A 127 12.29 25.06 -4.37
CA GLN A 127 12.65 25.18 -2.96
C GLN A 127 12.16 23.98 -2.18
N PHE A 128 12.97 23.53 -1.22
CA PHE A 128 12.61 22.47 -0.28
C PHE A 128 13.11 22.81 1.11
N PHE A 129 12.55 22.14 2.10
CA PHE A 129 12.91 22.34 3.50
C PHE A 129 13.91 21.26 3.94
N PHE A 130 15.09 21.65 4.40
CA PHE A 130 16.05 20.75 5.03
C PHE A 130 16.83 21.54 6.09
N PHE A 131 16.31 21.50 7.32
CA PHE A 131 16.77 22.37 8.43
C PHE A 131 16.85 23.85 8.02
N GLY A 132 15.78 24.34 7.39
CA GLY A 132 15.71 25.65 6.76
C GLY A 132 15.38 25.57 5.27
N TRP A 133 15.00 26.70 4.68
CA TRP A 133 14.67 26.77 3.27
C TRP A 133 15.94 26.71 2.41
N ARG A 134 15.96 25.77 1.46
CA ARG A 134 17.04 25.58 0.50
C ARG A 134 16.49 25.67 -0.91
N THR A 135 17.30 26.20 -1.80
CA THR A 135 17.01 26.19 -3.24
C THR A 135 17.77 25.03 -3.86
N LEU A 136 17.12 24.30 -4.75
CA LEU A 136 17.71 23.17 -5.46
C LEU A 136 18.90 23.65 -6.30
N SER A 137 20.09 23.21 -5.90
CA SER A 137 21.35 23.45 -6.62
C SER A 137 21.95 22.10 -7.06
N HIS A 138 23.02 22.14 -7.86
CA HIS A 138 23.73 20.92 -8.24
C HIS A 138 24.26 20.14 -7.02
N GLY A 139 24.68 20.84 -5.96
CA GLY A 139 25.12 20.22 -4.71
C GLY A 139 23.97 19.48 -4.01
N TRP A 140 22.81 20.14 -3.89
CA TRP A 140 21.62 19.52 -3.30
C TRP A 140 21.09 18.36 -4.13
N HIS A 141 21.17 18.45 -5.45
CA HIS A 141 20.80 17.35 -6.34
C HIS A 141 21.65 16.10 -6.12
N LYS A 142 22.97 16.26 -5.92
CA LYS A 142 23.87 15.15 -5.54
C LYS A 142 23.55 14.62 -4.13
N PHE A 143 23.21 15.48 -3.18
CA PHE A 143 22.78 15.04 -1.85
C PHE A 143 21.51 14.17 -1.92
N ILE A 144 20.52 14.60 -2.71
CA ILE A 144 19.28 13.83 -2.94
C ILE A 144 19.59 12.49 -3.63
N MET A 145 20.62 12.42 -4.48
CA MET A 145 21.09 11.15 -5.07
C MET A 145 21.54 10.16 -3.99
N ILE A 146 22.32 10.62 -3.00
CA ILE A 146 22.80 9.78 -1.90
C ILE A 146 21.60 9.27 -1.08
N TRP A 147 20.63 10.14 -0.80
CA TRP A 147 19.38 9.73 -0.18
C TRP A 147 18.66 8.65 -1.00
N GLN A 148 18.58 8.83 -2.31
CA GLN A 148 17.91 7.89 -3.20
C GLN A 148 18.63 6.53 -3.31
N ILE A 149 19.95 6.49 -3.14
CA ILE A 149 20.70 5.24 -2.96
C ILE A 149 20.27 4.53 -1.67
N SER A 150 20.14 5.27 -0.56
CA SER A 150 19.63 4.71 0.71
C SER A 150 18.21 4.16 0.54
N ASN A 151 17.32 4.88 -0.14
CA ASN A 151 15.98 4.40 -0.47
C ASN A 151 15.99 3.13 -1.34
N SER A 152 16.97 2.99 -2.23
CA SER A 152 17.11 1.79 -3.06
C SER A 152 17.52 0.58 -2.23
N LEU A 153 18.42 0.77 -1.24
CA LEU A 153 18.79 -0.27 -0.28
C LEU A 153 17.60 -0.65 0.62
N GLU A 154 16.83 0.32 1.07
CA GLU A 154 15.58 0.08 1.81
C GLU A 154 14.59 -0.73 0.96
N SER A 155 14.31 -0.30 -0.27
CA SER A 155 13.42 -1.01 -1.20
C SER A 155 13.91 -2.44 -1.46
N PHE A 156 15.23 -2.66 -1.57
CA PHE A 156 15.79 -4.00 -1.71
C PHE A 156 15.57 -4.85 -0.46
N GLY A 157 15.87 -4.33 0.73
CA GLY A 157 15.65 -5.03 2.00
C GLY A 157 14.18 -5.39 2.23
N LEU A 158 13.26 -4.47 1.91
CA LEU A 158 11.82 -4.73 1.97
C LEU A 158 11.35 -5.73 0.93
N SER A 159 11.97 -5.77 -0.25
CA SER A 159 11.70 -6.80 -1.26
C SER A 159 12.10 -8.20 -0.77
N VAL A 160 13.26 -8.32 -0.11
CA VAL A 160 13.69 -9.57 0.54
C VAL A 160 12.69 -9.97 1.63
N LEU A 161 12.21 -9.02 2.43
CA LEU A 161 11.16 -9.27 3.41
C LEU A 161 9.87 -9.77 2.75
N CYS A 162 9.42 -9.17 1.64
CA CYS A 162 8.25 -9.64 0.89
C CYS A 162 8.41 -11.09 0.41
N ILE A 163 9.58 -11.46 -0.12
CA ILE A 163 9.88 -12.84 -0.55
C ILE A 163 9.84 -13.78 0.65
N PHE A 164 10.48 -13.40 1.77
CA PHE A 164 10.45 -14.19 2.99
C PHE A 164 9.02 -14.39 3.51
N LEU A 165 8.20 -13.33 3.52
CA LEU A 165 6.80 -13.40 3.92
C LEU A 165 5.97 -14.27 2.96
N ALA A 166 6.25 -14.23 1.65
CA ALA A 166 5.60 -15.10 0.66
C ALA A 166 5.92 -16.58 0.89
N ILE A 167 7.20 -16.93 1.05
CA ILE A 167 7.65 -18.30 1.34
C ILE A 167 7.04 -18.78 2.66
N ARG A 168 7.13 -17.94 3.70
CA ARG A 168 6.53 -18.25 5.00
C ARG A 168 5.02 -18.46 4.89
N ALA A 169 4.32 -17.67 4.08
CA ALA A 169 2.89 -17.85 3.87
C ALA A 169 2.56 -19.15 3.11
N ALA A 170 3.39 -19.55 2.14
CA ALA A 170 3.22 -20.78 1.37
C ALA A 170 3.41 -22.05 2.24
N VAL A 171 4.40 -22.04 3.14
CA VAL A 171 4.79 -23.20 3.94
C VAL A 171 4.01 -23.31 5.26
N ARG A 172 3.44 -22.22 5.79
CA ARG A 172 2.90 -22.17 7.17
C ARG A 172 1.52 -22.81 7.32
N ASP A 173 1.34 -23.57 8.41
CA ASP A 173 0.08 -24.28 8.68
C ASP A 173 -1.10 -23.37 9.09
N ARG A 174 -2.32 -23.63 8.56
CA ARG A 174 -3.47 -22.70 8.68
C ARG A 174 -4.02 -22.60 10.11
N ASP A 175 -4.02 -23.70 10.84
CA ASP A 175 -4.73 -23.81 12.12
C ASP A 175 -3.96 -23.21 13.31
N ALA A 176 -2.64 -23.03 13.18
CA ALA A 176 -1.80 -22.48 14.23
C ALA A 176 -2.04 -20.98 14.51
N ASN A 177 -2.49 -20.21 13.51
CA ASN A 177 -2.63 -18.74 13.63
C ASN A 177 -3.97 -18.28 14.20
N LYS A 178 -5.06 -19.00 13.87
CA LYS A 178 -6.41 -18.67 14.35
C LYS A 178 -6.52 -18.79 15.87
N LYS A 179 -5.79 -19.73 16.47
CA LYS A 179 -5.71 -19.94 17.92
C LYS A 179 -4.84 -18.91 18.65
N ARG A 180 -3.86 -18.31 17.96
CA ARG A 180 -2.81 -17.48 18.59
C ARG A 180 -3.12 -15.98 18.63
N PHE A 181 -4.01 -15.48 17.75
CA PHE A 181 -4.34 -14.05 17.65
C PHE A 181 -5.82 -13.78 17.99
N LYS A 182 -6.15 -13.74 19.29
CA LYS A 182 -7.49 -13.40 19.81
C LYS A 182 -7.83 -11.93 19.55
N TRP A 183 -9.12 -11.60 19.50
CA TRP A 183 -9.61 -10.26 19.20
C TRP A 183 -9.13 -9.19 20.20
N TRP A 184 -8.97 -9.56 21.48
CA TRP A 184 -8.41 -8.72 22.54
C TRP A 184 -6.97 -8.26 22.31
N HIS A 185 -6.19 -8.94 21.45
CA HIS A 185 -4.85 -8.48 21.05
C HIS A 185 -4.89 -7.59 19.82
N ARG A 186 -5.94 -7.71 18.99
CA ARG A 186 -6.11 -6.94 17.75
C ARG A 186 -6.65 -5.54 18.03
N ALA A 187 -7.65 -5.46 18.91
CA ALA A 187 -8.33 -4.22 19.25
C ALA A 187 -7.39 -3.09 19.74
N PRO A 188 -6.43 -3.33 20.66
CA PRO A 188 -5.47 -2.29 21.05
C PRO A 188 -4.32 -2.09 20.05
N ALA A 189 -3.93 -3.12 19.29
CA ALA A 189 -2.83 -3.02 18.32
C ALA A 189 -3.13 -2.08 17.15
N ILE A 190 -4.40 -1.95 16.76
CA ILE A 190 -4.86 -1.07 15.69
C ILE A 190 -4.61 0.42 16.01
N PRO A 191 -5.15 1.00 17.10
CA PRO A 191 -4.92 2.39 17.43
C PRO A 191 -3.46 2.67 17.81
N ILE A 192 -2.80 1.76 18.55
CA ILE A 192 -1.38 1.92 18.92
C ILE A 192 -0.50 1.93 17.67
N GLY A 193 -0.72 0.99 16.75
CA GLY A 193 0.01 0.94 15.48
C GLY A 193 -0.22 2.19 14.64
N GLY A 194 -1.46 2.69 14.56
CA GLY A 194 -1.79 3.93 13.86
C GLY A 194 -1.09 5.15 14.45
N VAL A 195 -1.07 5.30 15.79
CA VAL A 195 -0.36 6.40 16.47
C VAL A 195 1.15 6.31 16.24
N ALA A 196 1.73 5.11 16.36
CA ALA A 196 3.16 4.89 16.09
C ALA A 196 3.51 5.25 14.64
N MET A 197 2.69 4.82 13.66
CA MET A 197 2.87 5.17 12.26
C MET A 197 2.71 6.66 12.01
N ALA A 198 1.71 7.31 12.64
CA ALA A 198 1.55 8.75 12.52
C ALA A 198 2.79 9.50 13.03
N PHE A 199 3.41 9.06 14.13
CA PHE A 199 4.64 9.67 14.64
C PHE A 199 5.82 9.49 13.68
N VAL A 200 5.99 8.29 13.10
CA VAL A 200 7.05 8.00 12.13
C VAL A 200 6.84 8.77 10.81
N LEU A 201 5.60 8.87 10.33
CA LEU A 201 5.28 9.49 9.04
C LEU A 201 5.12 11.01 9.11
N CYS A 202 4.81 11.57 10.29
CA CYS A 202 4.64 13.00 10.49
C CYS A 202 5.76 13.85 9.87
N PRO A 203 7.06 13.61 10.13
CA PRO A 203 8.12 14.41 9.53
C PRO A 203 8.10 14.37 8.00
N TYR A 204 7.77 13.23 7.40
CA TYR A 204 7.68 13.09 5.94
C TYR A 204 6.46 13.82 5.38
N ILE A 205 5.29 13.69 6.03
CA ILE A 205 4.06 14.39 5.65
C ILE A 205 4.29 15.91 5.65
N VAL A 206 4.86 16.43 6.74
CA VAL A 206 5.19 17.85 6.87
C VAL A 206 6.14 18.29 5.75
N TRP A 207 7.17 17.50 5.47
CA TRP A 207 8.13 17.83 4.41
C TRP A 207 7.47 17.89 3.03
N ILE A 208 6.63 16.90 2.68
CA ILE A 208 5.91 16.88 1.40
C ILE A 208 5.00 18.12 1.28
N GLU A 209 4.23 18.44 2.33
CA GLU A 209 3.34 19.60 2.32
C GLU A 209 4.11 20.93 2.22
N LEU A 210 5.27 21.04 2.87
CA LEU A 210 6.13 22.22 2.74
C LEU A 210 6.63 22.42 1.31
N ILE A 211 7.05 21.35 0.62
CA ILE A 211 7.49 21.42 -0.78
C ILE A 211 6.33 21.87 -1.68
N ILE A 212 5.15 21.26 -1.52
CA ILE A 212 3.98 21.57 -2.35
C ILE A 212 3.55 23.01 -2.18
N ARG A 213 3.42 23.48 -0.93
CA ARG A 213 3.02 24.86 -0.61
C ARG A 213 4.04 25.86 -1.11
N ARG A 214 5.34 25.60 -0.90
CA ARG A 214 6.40 26.54 -1.25
C ARG A 214 6.56 26.72 -2.75
N ASN A 215 6.42 25.64 -3.52
CA ASN A 215 6.52 25.68 -4.99
C ASN A 215 5.16 25.95 -5.67
N ARG A 216 4.10 26.26 -4.90
CA ARG A 216 2.75 26.56 -5.41
C ARG A 216 2.23 25.50 -6.38
N ILE A 217 2.43 24.23 -6.02
CA ILE A 217 1.99 23.09 -6.84
C ILE A 217 0.47 22.95 -6.69
N VAL A 218 -0.23 22.95 -7.82
CA VAL A 218 -1.68 22.79 -7.90
C VAL A 218 -1.97 21.57 -8.77
N SER A 219 -2.88 20.72 -8.31
CA SER A 219 -3.26 19.48 -8.99
C SER A 219 -4.75 19.23 -8.75
N GLU A 220 -5.43 18.83 -9.81
CA GLU A 220 -6.83 18.44 -9.75
C GLU A 220 -7.02 17.12 -8.99
N THR A 221 -8.21 16.96 -8.41
CA THR A 221 -8.56 15.74 -7.71
C THR A 221 -8.78 14.61 -8.70
N ASP A 222 -7.99 13.55 -8.55
CA ASP A 222 -8.23 12.30 -9.27
C ASP A 222 -9.33 11.52 -8.55
N TRP A 223 -10.55 11.58 -9.09
CA TRP A 223 -11.71 10.88 -8.56
C TRP A 223 -11.62 9.36 -8.73
N ILE A 224 -10.86 8.85 -9.70
CA ILE A 224 -10.68 7.41 -9.86
C ILE A 224 -9.90 6.87 -8.66
N ALA A 225 -8.81 7.54 -8.26
CA ALA A 225 -8.09 7.18 -7.03
C ALA A 225 -9.01 7.19 -5.80
N VAL A 226 -9.91 8.17 -5.70
CA VAL A 226 -10.89 8.26 -4.63
C VAL A 226 -11.86 7.08 -4.65
N TYR A 227 -12.42 6.73 -5.81
CA TYR A 227 -13.34 5.59 -5.93
C TYR A 227 -12.64 4.26 -5.63
N VAL A 228 -11.39 4.09 -6.06
CA VAL A 228 -10.60 2.89 -5.73
C VAL A 228 -10.35 2.81 -4.22
N PHE A 229 -10.07 3.94 -3.56
CA PHE A 229 -9.92 4.00 -2.11
C PHE A 229 -11.24 3.70 -1.37
N ILE A 230 -12.37 4.25 -1.83
CA ILE A 230 -13.70 3.94 -1.28
C ILE A 230 -14.01 2.45 -1.46
N GLY A 231 -13.71 1.88 -2.63
CA GLY A 231 -13.86 0.45 -2.90
C GLY A 231 -13.04 -0.40 -1.92
N GLN A 232 -11.80 -0.02 -1.63
CA GLN A 232 -10.98 -0.66 -0.60
C GLN A 232 -11.65 -0.61 0.77
N VAL A 233 -12.17 0.56 1.18
CA VAL A 233 -12.87 0.72 2.47
C VAL A 233 -14.13 -0.14 2.50
N ALA A 234 -14.92 -0.19 1.42
CA ALA A 234 -16.09 -1.05 1.33
C ALA A 234 -15.73 -2.55 1.44
N LEU A 235 -14.64 -2.98 0.80
CA LEU A 235 -14.16 -4.36 0.88
C LEU A 235 -13.71 -4.77 2.30
N LEU A 236 -13.34 -3.82 3.17
CA LEU A 236 -13.07 -4.09 4.59
C LEU A 236 -14.33 -4.48 5.36
N PHE A 237 -15.49 -3.93 4.99
CA PHE A 237 -16.76 -4.19 5.66
C PHE A 237 -17.54 -5.36 5.06
N LEU A 238 -17.16 -5.86 3.87
CA LEU A 238 -17.82 -7.00 3.27
C LEU A 238 -17.59 -8.28 4.08
N PRO A 239 -18.65 -9.10 4.31
CA PRO A 239 -18.51 -10.36 5.00
C PRO A 239 -17.61 -11.33 4.25
N ASP A 240 -16.87 -12.14 4.99
CA ASP A 240 -15.87 -13.08 4.48
C ASP A 240 -16.53 -14.09 3.51
N ILE A 241 -16.42 -13.86 2.19
CA ILE A 241 -17.03 -14.69 1.14
C ILE A 241 -16.60 -16.16 1.28
N GLY A 242 -15.40 -16.40 1.82
CA GLY A 242 -14.88 -17.74 2.11
C GLY A 242 -15.65 -18.51 3.20
N LYS A 243 -16.38 -17.84 4.11
CA LYS A 243 -17.29 -18.52 5.04
C LYS A 243 -18.55 -18.99 4.33
N GLY A 244 -19.12 -18.17 3.44
CA GLY A 244 -20.31 -18.52 2.67
C GLY A 244 -20.10 -19.73 1.75
N LEU A 245 -18.94 -19.82 1.10
CA LEU A 245 -18.58 -20.96 0.26
C LEU A 245 -18.34 -22.24 1.06
N LYS A 246 -17.70 -22.15 2.23
CA LYS A 246 -17.53 -23.31 3.13
C LYS A 246 -18.84 -23.80 3.72
N VAL A 247 -19.77 -22.91 4.06
CA VAL A 247 -21.11 -23.28 4.53
C VAL A 247 -21.90 -23.96 3.41
N LYS A 248 -21.84 -23.45 2.17
CA LYS A 248 -22.48 -24.11 1.02
C LYS A 248 -21.84 -25.47 0.71
N ALA A 249 -20.51 -25.58 0.72
CA ALA A 249 -19.82 -26.85 0.51
C ALA A 249 -20.10 -27.87 1.64
N ALA A 250 -20.17 -27.42 2.89
CA ALA A 250 -20.55 -28.27 4.02
C ALA A 250 -22.02 -28.70 3.97
N ALA A 251 -22.93 -27.82 3.52
CA ALA A 251 -24.33 -28.15 3.30
C ALA A 251 -24.51 -29.15 2.14
N VAL A 252 -23.74 -29.00 1.05
CA VAL A 252 -23.73 -29.96 -0.07
C VAL A 252 -23.12 -31.29 0.34
N ALA A 253 -22.03 -31.29 1.12
CA ALA A 253 -21.45 -32.52 1.66
C ALA A 253 -22.37 -33.23 2.66
N ALA A 254 -23.08 -32.47 3.50
CA ALA A 254 -24.08 -33.00 4.42
C ALA A 254 -25.32 -33.55 3.68
N ALA A 255 -25.77 -32.87 2.62
CA ALA A 255 -26.85 -33.34 1.76
C ALA A 255 -26.45 -34.60 0.98
N ALA A 256 -25.21 -34.67 0.48
CA ALA A 256 -24.67 -35.86 -0.18
C ALA A 256 -24.51 -37.03 0.78
N ALA A 257 -24.06 -36.79 2.02
CA ALA A 257 -23.97 -37.82 3.05
C ALA A 257 -25.36 -38.35 3.49
N ALA A 258 -26.37 -37.48 3.59
CA ALA A 258 -27.74 -37.87 3.88
C ALA A 258 -28.39 -38.66 2.73
N ALA A 259 -28.08 -38.31 1.48
CA ALA A 259 -28.53 -39.07 0.30
C ALA A 259 -27.89 -40.47 0.25
N PHE A 260 -26.65 -40.61 0.70
CA PHE A 260 -25.92 -41.88 0.71
C PHE A 260 -26.32 -42.81 1.88
N SER A 261 -26.82 -42.28 3.00
CA SER A 261 -27.36 -43.08 4.10
C SER A 261 -28.82 -43.51 3.89
N GLY A 262 -29.60 -42.73 3.13
CA GLY A 262 -30.98 -43.08 2.75
C GLY A 262 -31.07 -44.25 1.76
N SER A 263 -30.08 -44.42 0.87
CA SER A 263 -30.05 -45.51 -0.11
C SER A 263 -29.69 -46.89 0.50
N PHE A 264 -28.97 -46.92 1.63
CA PHE A 264 -28.65 -48.17 2.34
C PHE A 264 -29.81 -48.74 3.16
N ASN A 265 -30.71 -47.89 3.68
CA ASN A 265 -31.88 -48.36 4.42
C ASN A 265 -33.01 -48.88 3.50
N ALA A 266 -33.08 -48.42 2.24
CA ALA A 266 -34.02 -48.95 1.26
C ALA A 266 -33.58 -50.29 0.66
N ALA A 267 -32.26 -50.55 0.58
CA ALA A 267 -31.71 -51.82 0.09
C ALA A 267 -31.69 -52.94 1.14
N ALA A 268 -31.86 -52.62 2.43
CA ALA A 268 -31.94 -53.60 3.52
C ALA A 268 -33.40 -54.00 3.88
N ALA A 269 -34.39 -53.45 3.18
CA ALA A 269 -35.81 -53.72 3.39
C ALA A 269 -36.47 -54.51 2.24
N CYS A 270 -35.66 -55.13 1.36
CA CYS A 270 -36.12 -56.08 0.34
C CYS A 270 -35.64 -57.49 0.67
#